data_AF-A0A2D4LD29-F1
#
_entry.id   AF-A0A2D4LD29-F1
#
_cell.length_a   1.000
_cell.length_b   1.000
_cell.length_c   1.000
_cell.angle_alpha   90.00
_cell.angle_beta   90.00
_cell.angle_gamma   90.00
#
_symmetry.space_group_name_H-M   'P 1'
#
loop_
_entity.id
_entity.type
_entity.pdbx_description
1 polymer ?
#
loop_
_entity_poly.entity_id
_entity_poly.type
_entity_poly.pdbx_seq_one_letter_code
_entity_poly.pdbx_strand_id
1 'polypeptide(L)'
;MFNIYVKPLGEIIRSFVVGFHQYADDTQLYISTPNHPNEALDVLTQCLEAVRIWMGRNGLRLNPSKTEWLWIPSSRYSQLMPSLPIGGESVAPMGRACNLGVLLDSW
;
A
#
# COMPACT_ATOMS: atom_id res chain seq x y z
N MET A 1 4.13 23.92 2.51
CA MET A 1 4.32 23.48 1.11
C MET A 1 4.25 21.96 1.03
N PHE A 2 3.05 21.37 0.97
CA PHE A 2 2.86 19.90 0.84
C PHE A 2 1.81 19.51 -0.22
N ASN A 3 0.99 20.46 -0.68
CA ASN A 3 -0.20 20.17 -1.50
C ASN A 3 0.06 19.88 -2.99
N ILE A 4 1.27 20.16 -3.51
CA ILE A 4 1.58 19.99 -4.94
C ILE A 4 1.72 18.52 -5.35
N TYR A 5 2.16 17.65 -4.43
CA TYR A 5 2.34 16.22 -4.69
C TYR A 5 1.18 15.37 -4.18
N VAL A 6 0.51 15.81 -3.12
CA VAL A 6 -0.61 15.10 -2.47
C VAL A 6 -1.80 14.91 -3.41
N LYS A 7 -2.24 15.98 -4.08
CA LYS A 7 -3.40 15.92 -4.97
C LYS A 7 -3.21 14.97 -6.15
N PRO A 8 -2.18 15.14 -7.02
CA PRO A 8 -1.99 14.25 -8.16
C PRO A 8 -1.70 12.79 -7.76
N LEU A 9 -0.98 12.57 -6.66
CA LEU A 9 -0.75 11.23 -6.13
C LEU A 9 -2.05 10.57 -5.67
N GLY A 10 -2.91 11.32 -4.97
CA GLY A 10 -4.22 10.87 -4.55
C GLY A 10 -5.19 10.58 -5.72
N GLU A 11 -5.08 11.31 -6.83
CA GLU A 11 -5.85 11.02 -8.05
C GLU A 11 -5.44 9.70 -8.69
N ILE A 12 -4.13 9.40 -8.72
CA ILE A 12 -3.61 8.11 -9.20
C ILE A 12 -4.12 6.97 -8.32
N ILE A 13 -4.01 7.10 -7.01
CA ILE A 13 -4.44 6.02 -6.09
C ILE A 13 -5.95 5.74 -6.25
N ARG A 14 -6.76 6.81 -6.36
CA ARG A 14 -8.21 6.69 -6.57
C ARG A 14 -8.59 6.02 -7.88
N SER A 15 -7.78 6.14 -8.94
CA SER A 15 -8.08 5.46 -10.21
C SER A 15 -8.03 3.94 -10.13
N PHE A 16 -7.38 3.39 -9.11
CA PHE A 16 -7.34 1.95 -8.82
C PHE A 16 -8.40 1.51 -7.80
N VAL A 17 -9.31 2.40 -7.37
CA VAL A 17 -10.30 2.12 -6.31
C VAL A 17 -9.62 1.68 -4.99
N VAL A 18 -8.39 2.15 -4.76
CA VAL A 18 -7.64 1.93 -3.52
C VAL A 18 -7.89 3.10 -2.57
N GLY A 19 -8.18 2.78 -1.31
CA GLY A 19 -8.30 3.78 -0.26
C GLY A 19 -6.92 4.28 0.17
N PHE A 20 -6.82 5.56 0.53
CA PHE A 20 -5.55 6.09 1.02
C PHE A 20 -5.72 7.15 2.09
N HIS A 21 -4.66 7.32 2.87
CA HIS A 21 -4.46 8.42 3.80
C HIS A 21 -3.06 8.98 3.61
N GLN A 22 -2.92 10.30 3.72
CA GLN A 22 -1.63 10.97 3.62
C GLN A 22 -1.43 11.91 4.78
N TYR A 23 -0.28 11.79 5.43
CA TYR A 23 0.16 12.66 6.51
C TYR A 23 1.64 12.96 6.35
N ALA A 24 1.99 14.24 6.14
CA ALA A 24 3.35 14.66 5.81
C ALA A 24 3.93 13.84 4.63
N ASP A 25 5.05 13.14 4.84
CA ASP A 25 5.70 12.27 3.86
C ASP A 25 5.18 10.81 3.86
N ASP A 26 4.35 10.45 4.84
CA ASP A 26 3.76 9.11 4.94
C ASP A 26 2.49 8.99 4.10
N THR A 27 2.45 7.93 3.27
CA THR A 27 1.27 7.55 2.48
C THR A 27 0.85 6.14 2.85
N GLN A 28 -0.40 5.99 3.27
CA GLN A 28 -1.00 4.71 3.62
C GLN A 28 -1.98 4.31 2.52
N LEU A 29 -1.92 3.05 2.10
CA LEU A 29 -2.83 2.45 1.12
C LEU A 29 -3.59 1.30 1.80
N TYR A 30 -4.88 1.19 1.52
CA TYR A 30 -5.69 0.10 2.03
C TYR A 30 -6.72 -0.36 1.00
N ILE A 31 -6.91 -1.67 0.95
CA ILE A 31 -7.94 -2.32 0.14
C ILE A 31 -8.58 -3.43 0.96
N SER A 32 -9.90 -3.57 0.84
CA SER A 32 -10.66 -4.62 1.51
C SER A 32 -11.56 -5.31 0.49
N THR A 33 -11.60 -6.64 0.54
CA THR A 33 -12.43 -7.47 -0.32
C THR A 33 -12.96 -8.67 0.45
N PRO A 34 -14.26 -9.02 0.30
CA PRO A 34 -14.82 -10.16 1.03
C PRO A 34 -14.41 -11.52 0.45
N ASN A 35 -14.23 -11.61 -0.88
CA ASN A 35 -14.11 -12.92 -1.57
C ASN A 35 -12.99 -13.00 -2.62
N HIS A 36 -12.33 -11.89 -2.94
CA HIS A 36 -11.40 -11.83 -4.08
C HIS A 36 -10.01 -11.30 -3.68
N PRO A 37 -9.32 -11.96 -2.72
CA PRO A 37 -8.04 -11.46 -2.19
C PRO A 37 -6.97 -11.32 -3.27
N ASN A 38 -6.88 -12.26 -4.21
CA ASN A 38 -5.89 -12.20 -5.30
C ASN A 38 -6.15 -11.00 -6.23
N GLU A 39 -7.40 -10.75 -6.61
CA GLU A 39 -7.75 -9.57 -7.43
C GLU A 39 -7.42 -8.26 -6.70
N ALA A 40 -7.68 -8.19 -5.39
CA ALA A 40 -7.32 -7.02 -4.59
C ALA A 40 -5.80 -6.82 -4.49
N LEU A 41 -5.03 -7.90 -4.38
CA LEU A 41 -3.57 -7.85 -4.40
C LEU A 41 -3.03 -7.40 -5.76
N ASP A 42 -3.63 -7.86 -6.85
CA ASP A 42 -3.28 -7.43 -8.21
C ASP A 42 -3.55 -5.93 -8.41
N VAL A 43 -4.71 -5.45 -7.94
CA VAL A 43 -5.06 -4.02 -7.98
C VAL A 43 -4.09 -3.20 -7.13
N LEU A 44 -3.78 -3.64 -5.90
CA LEU A 44 -2.85 -2.95 -5.03
C LEU A 44 -1.44 -2.90 -5.63
N THR A 45 -0.99 -4.00 -6.22
CA THR A 45 0.31 -4.10 -6.90
C THR A 45 0.40 -3.13 -8.08
N GLN A 46 -0.62 -3.10 -8.94
CA GLN A 46 -0.68 -2.16 -10.06
C GLN A 46 -0.72 -0.70 -9.59
N CYS A 47 -1.48 -0.42 -8.52
CA CYS A 47 -1.53 0.91 -7.91
C CYS A 47 -0.16 1.35 -7.40
N LEU A 48 0.56 0.48 -6.67
CA LEU A 48 1.90 0.77 -6.15
C LEU A 48 2.90 1.05 -7.26
N GLU A 49 2.83 0.29 -8.36
CA GLU A 49 3.70 0.52 -9.51
C GLU A 49 3.41 1.86 -10.19
N ALA A 50 2.14 2.23 -10.34
CA ALA A 50 1.75 3.55 -10.86
C ALA A 50 2.24 4.69 -9.96
N VAL A 51 2.11 4.53 -8.63
CA VAL A 51 2.64 5.46 -7.63
C VAL A 51 4.16 5.57 -7.74
N ARG A 52 4.87 4.45 -7.85
CA ARG A 52 6.33 4.41 -8.01
C ARG A 52 6.79 5.18 -9.24
N ILE A 53 6.16 4.94 -10.39
CA ILE A 53 6.48 5.60 -11.65
C ILE A 53 6.22 7.12 -11.54
N TRP A 54 5.07 7.50 -10.98
CA TRP A 54 4.74 8.91 -10.80
C TRP A 54 5.69 9.61 -9.85
N MET A 55 6.02 9.00 -8.70
CA MET A 55 7.02 9.54 -7.78
C MET A 55 8.36 9.76 -8.46
N GLY A 56 8.85 8.76 -9.21
CA GLY A 56 10.12 8.87 -9.95
C GLY A 56 10.13 10.02 -10.96
N ARG A 57 9.01 10.26 -11.66
CA ARG A 57 8.86 11.40 -12.59
C ARG A 57 8.81 12.75 -11.88
N ASN A 58 8.44 12.78 -10.61
CA ASN A 58 8.33 13.98 -9.79
C ASN A 58 9.51 14.16 -8.83
N GLY A 59 10.62 13.43 -9.03
CA GLY A 59 11.81 13.53 -8.19
C GLY A 59 11.66 12.95 -6.77
N LEU A 60 10.64 12.13 -6.56
CA LEU A 60 10.35 11.41 -5.32
C LEU A 60 10.72 9.93 -5.46
N ARG A 61 10.88 9.23 -4.33
CA ARG A 61 11.18 7.80 -4.33
C ARG A 61 10.39 7.10 -3.23
N LEU A 62 9.72 5.99 -3.58
CA LEU A 62 9.24 5.04 -2.58
C LEU A 62 10.43 4.46 -1.82
N ASN A 63 10.24 4.22 -0.53
CA ASN A 63 11.28 3.62 0.31
C ASN A 63 10.83 2.24 0.81
N PRO A 64 11.15 1.16 0.08
CA PRO A 64 10.77 -0.19 0.45
C PRO A 64 11.20 -0.57 1.87
N SER A 65 12.38 -0.13 2.31
CA SER A 65 12.91 -0.43 3.67
C SER A 65 12.11 0.21 4.80
N LYS A 66 11.27 1.21 4.50
CA LYS A 66 10.33 1.83 5.44
C LYS A 66 8.87 1.44 5.15
N THR A 67 8.62 0.63 4.13
CA THR A 67 7.24 0.26 3.77
C THR A 67 6.77 -0.89 4.62
N GLU A 68 5.70 -0.68 5.36
CA GLU A 68 5.05 -1.72 6.17
C GLU A 68 3.86 -2.31 5.40
N TRP A 69 3.77 -3.65 5.38
CA TRP A 69 2.68 -4.39 4.72
C TRP A 69 1.95 -5.25 5.75
N LEU A 70 0.66 -4.99 5.92
CA LEU A 70 -0.22 -5.75 6.83
C LEU A 70 -1.26 -6.50 6.02
N TRP A 71 -1.31 -7.82 6.22
CA TRP A 71 -2.28 -8.70 5.59
C TRP A 71 -3.24 -9.25 6.65
N ILE A 72 -4.53 -8.96 6.50
CA ILE A 72 -5.58 -9.42 7.44
C ILE A 72 -6.53 -10.34 6.68
N PRO A 73 -6.26 -11.66 6.64
CA PRO A 73 -7.11 -12.61 5.95
C PRO A 73 -8.30 -13.02 6.81
N SER A 74 -9.43 -13.36 6.16
CA SER A 74 -10.45 -14.18 6.82
C SER A 74 -9.93 -15.60 7.01
N SER A 75 -10.55 -16.40 7.91
CA SER A 75 -10.10 -17.77 8.22
C SER A 75 -9.93 -18.65 6.97
N ARG A 76 -10.74 -18.41 5.92
CA ARG A 76 -10.66 -19.08 4.62
C ARG A 76 -9.33 -18.86 3.89
N TYR A 77 -8.68 -17.71 4.10
CA TYR A 77 -7.45 -17.30 3.44
C TYR A 77 -6.27 -17.21 4.42
N SER A 78 -6.38 -17.81 5.60
CA SER A 78 -5.34 -17.76 6.65
C SER A 78 -3.99 -18.33 6.22
N GLN A 79 -3.98 -19.24 5.23
CA GLN A 79 -2.76 -19.82 4.67
C GLN A 79 -2.15 -18.97 3.54
N LEU A 80 -2.83 -17.92 3.08
CA LEU A 80 -2.31 -17.03 2.05
C LEU A 80 -1.38 -16.00 2.72
N MET A 81 -0.10 -15.99 2.31
CA MET A 81 0.88 -14.97 2.73
C MET A 81 1.40 -14.24 1.50
N PRO A 82 0.65 -13.25 0.98
CA PRO A 82 0.99 -12.59 -0.26
C PRO A 82 2.13 -11.59 -0.04
N SER A 83 3.21 -11.73 -0.81
CA SER A 83 4.25 -10.72 -0.82
C SER A 83 3.92 -9.58 -1.79
N LEU A 84 4.29 -8.37 -1.42
CA LEU A 84 3.96 -7.15 -2.16
C LEU A 84 5.19 -6.65 -2.92
N PRO A 85 5.20 -6.67 -4.27
CA PRO A 85 6.35 -6.21 -5.04
C PRO A 85 6.39 -4.68 -5.09
N ILE A 86 7.54 -4.10 -4.73
CA ILE A 86 7.80 -2.65 -4.73
C ILE A 86 9.18 -2.40 -5.33
N GLY A 87 9.24 -1.88 -6.56
CA GLY A 87 10.50 -1.42 -7.17
C GLY A 87 11.56 -2.49 -7.34
N GLY A 88 11.17 -3.76 -7.50
CA GLY A 88 12.08 -4.91 -7.62
C GLY A 88 12.39 -5.61 -6.31
N GLU A 89 11.94 -5.06 -5.17
CA GLU A 89 11.98 -5.72 -3.87
C GLU A 89 10.60 -6.30 -3.54
N SER A 90 10.57 -7.33 -2.70
CA SER A 90 9.32 -7.99 -2.28
C SER A 90 9.15 -7.83 -0.78
N VAL A 91 8.11 -7.12 -0.37
CA VAL A 91 7.79 -6.89 1.04
C VAL A 91 6.88 -8.00 1.53
N ALA A 92 7.35 -8.80 2.49
CA ALA A 92 6.55 -9.85 3.11
C ALA A 92 5.52 -9.27 4.08
N PRO A 93 4.36 -9.91 4.28
CA PRO A 93 3.41 -9.48 5.30
C PRO A 93 4.04 -9.49 6.68
N MET A 94 3.80 -8.43 7.44
CA MET A 94 4.19 -8.34 8.84
C MET A 94 2.97 -8.61 9.72
N GLY A 95 3.18 -9.24 10.88
CA GLY A 95 2.11 -9.46 11.86
C GLY A 95 1.66 -8.19 12.58
N ARG A 96 2.41 -7.09 12.41
CA ARG A 96 2.19 -5.79 13.04
C ARG A 96 2.61 -4.66 12.09
N ALA A 97 1.85 -3.57 12.07
CA ALA A 97 2.20 -2.33 11.38
C ALA A 97 1.87 -1.13 12.29
N CYS A 98 2.71 -0.09 12.29
CA CYS A 98 2.50 1.11 13.10
C CYS A 98 1.84 2.21 12.24
N ASN A 99 0.58 2.52 12.54
CA ASN A 99 -0.16 3.59 11.89
C ASN A 99 -0.25 4.82 12.82
N LEU A 100 0.56 5.84 12.56
CA LEU A 100 0.52 7.12 13.29
C LEU A 100 0.63 6.97 14.83
N GLY A 101 1.42 6.00 15.29
CA GLY A 101 1.58 5.69 16.71
C GLY A 101 0.58 4.65 17.26
N VAL A 102 -0.35 4.17 16.43
CA VAL A 102 -1.26 3.06 16.74
C VAL A 102 -0.69 1.77 16.14
N LEU A 103 -0.46 0.77 16.97
CA LEU A 103 -0.02 -0.54 16.49
C LEU A 103 -1.24 -1.35 16.02
N LEU A 104 -1.27 -1.68 14.73
CA LEU A 104 -2.23 -2.57 14.11
C LEU A 104 -1.62 -3.96 14.03
N ASP A 105 -2.36 -4.98 14.45
CA ASP A 105 -1.94 -6.37 14.44
C ASP A 105 -2.94 -7.27 13.68
N SER A 106 -2.39 -8.30 13.02
CA SER A 106 -3.16 -9.34 12.35
C SER A 106 -3.40 -10.48 13.34
N TRP A 107 -4.57 -10.53 13.98
CA TRP A 107 -4.99 -11.65 14.84
C TRP A 107 -5.74 -12.73 14.06
#